data_AF-A0A067C1J0-F1
#
_entry.id   AF-A0A067C1J0-F1
#
_cell.length_a   1.000
_cell.length_b   1.000
_cell.length_c   1.000
_cell.angle_alpha   90.00
_cell.angle_beta   90.00
_cell.angle_gamma   90.00
#
_symmetry.space_group_name_H-M   'P 1'
#
loop_
_entity.id
_entity.type
_entity.pdbx_description
1 polymer ?
#
loop_
_entity_poly.entity_id
_entity_poly.type
_entity_poly.pdbx_seq_one_letter_code
_entity_poly.pdbx_strand_id
1 'polypeptide(L)' 'MSAISKQNHTKSGNKIISKQLKGDKVASWFQKPLHLRVGGYSEYYQKINQYRFDVNATAKQQGRGPPKKGAGKRSSKKK' A
#
# COMPACT_ATOMS: atom_id res chain seq x y z
N MET A 1 -49.94 4.29 13.13
CA MET A 1 -48.62 4.34 12.48
C MET A 1 -48.82 4.89 11.07
N SER A 2 -48.46 6.15 10.82
CA SER A 2 -48.72 6.80 9.53
C SER A 2 -47.55 6.57 8.56
N ALA A 3 -47.83 5.98 7.40
CA ALA A 3 -46.86 5.77 6.34
C ALA A 3 -46.55 7.10 5.65
N ILE A 4 -45.30 7.56 5.74
CA ILE A 4 -44.81 8.73 5.00
C ILE A 4 -44.75 8.34 3.52
N SER A 5 -45.76 8.76 2.75
CA SER A 5 -45.81 8.59 1.31
C SER A 5 -44.77 9.51 0.64
N LYS A 6 -43.93 8.95 -0.23
CA LYS A 6 -42.95 9.70 -1.02
C LYS A 6 -43.67 10.47 -2.14
N GLN A 7 -44.31 11.59 -1.80
CA GLN A 7 -45.12 12.34 -2.77
C GLN A 7 -44.29 13.23 -3.71
N ASN A 8 -43.02 13.49 -3.41
CA ASN A 8 -42.16 14.30 -4.26
C ASN A 8 -41.06 13.41 -4.86
N HIS A 9 -40.84 13.49 -6.17
CA HIS A 9 -39.76 12.81 -6.92
C HIS A 9 -38.34 13.25 -6.49
N THR A 10 -38.20 13.84 -5.31
CA THR A 10 -36.96 14.17 -4.64
C THR A 10 -36.20 12.91 -4.25
N LYS A 11 -34.90 12.86 -4.57
CA LYS A 11 -34.03 11.72 -4.26
C LYS A 11 -33.89 11.57 -2.73
N SER A 12 -34.68 10.66 -2.16
CA SER A 12 -34.70 10.36 -0.71
C SER A 12 -33.40 9.80 -0.08
N GLY A 13 -32.34 9.54 -0.85
CA GLY A 13 -31.09 8.96 -0.30
C GLY A 13 -31.18 7.51 0.21
N ASN A 14 -32.39 6.93 0.32
CA ASN A 14 -32.62 5.57 0.85
C ASN A 14 -31.72 4.51 0.22
N LYS A 15 -31.41 4.59 -1.08
CA LYS A 15 -30.51 3.66 -1.78
C LYS A 15 -29.09 3.62 -1.20
N ILE A 16 -28.62 4.73 -0.63
CA ILE A 16 -27.28 4.84 -0.03
C ILE A 16 -27.34 4.32 1.40
N ILE A 17 -28.33 4.75 2.18
CA ILE A 17 -28.52 4.37 3.59
C ILE A 17 -28.79 2.86 3.72
N SER A 18 -29.54 2.27 2.79
CA SER A 18 -29.90 0.85 2.82
C SER A 18 -28.78 -0.08 2.36
N LYS A 19 -27.65 0.45 1.86
CA LYS A 19 -26.52 -0.40 1.45
C LYS A 19 -25.77 -0.86 2.68
N GLN A 20 -25.49 -2.16 2.75
CA GLN A 20 -24.56 -2.69 3.73
C GLN A 20 -23.16 -2.11 3.52
N LEU A 21 -22.55 -1.65 4.60
CA LEU A 21 -21.17 -1.19 4.61
C LEU A 21 -20.24 -2.38 4.32
N LYS A 22 -19.21 -2.15 3.51
CA LYS A 22 -18.23 -3.17 3.13
C LYS A 22 -16.85 -2.93 3.76
N GLY A 23 -16.75 -1.97 4.69
CA GLY A 23 -15.48 -1.51 5.28
C GLY A 23 -14.71 -2.65 5.91
N ASP A 24 -15.34 -3.42 6.80
CA ASP A 24 -14.69 -4.52 7.50
C ASP A 24 -14.22 -5.62 6.57
N LYS A 25 -15.01 -5.93 5.54
CA LYS A 25 -14.65 -6.91 4.50
C LYS A 25 -13.44 -6.46 3.68
N VAL A 26 -13.32 -5.16 3.41
CA VAL A 26 -12.18 -4.59 2.67
C VAL A 26 -10.94 -4.53 3.58
N ALA A 27 -11.10 -4.11 4.83
CA ALA A 27 -10.01 -4.02 5.80
C ALA A 27 -9.42 -5.41 6.13
N SER A 28 -10.26 -6.43 6.24
CA SER A 28 -9.88 -7.82 6.50
C SER A 28 -9.45 -8.61 5.26
N TRP A 29 -9.43 -7.99 4.07
CA TRP A 29 -9.02 -8.65 2.83
C TRP A 29 -7.64 -9.29 2.94
N PHE A 30 -6.76 -8.66 3.72
CA PHE A 30 -5.46 -9.19 4.06
C PHE A 30 -5.46 -9.76 5.49
N GLN A 31 -5.46 -11.08 5.60
CA GLN A 31 -5.52 -11.79 6.89
C GLN A 31 -4.23 -11.73 7.71
N LYS A 32 -3.07 -11.52 7.05
CA LYS A 32 -1.77 -11.47 7.72
C LYS A 32 -1.26 -10.03 7.79
N PRO A 33 -0.73 -9.60 8.95
CA PRO A 33 -0.10 -8.28 9.06
C PRO A 33 1.09 -8.19 8.10
N LEU A 34 1.30 -7.00 7.52
CA LEU A 34 2.24 -6.78 6.42
C LEU A 34 3.65 -7.28 6.72
N HIS A 35 4.11 -7.14 7.98
CA HIS A 35 5.45 -7.58 8.40
C HIS A 35 5.68 -9.08 8.17
N LEU A 36 4.67 -9.94 8.41
CA LEU A 36 4.77 -11.38 8.13
C LEU A 36 4.76 -11.70 6.64
N ARG A 37 4.17 -10.83 5.80
CA ARG A 37 4.16 -10.99 4.34
C ARG A 37 5.51 -10.66 3.71
N VAL A 38 6.22 -9.70 4.27
CA VAL A 38 7.57 -9.32 3.80
C VAL A 38 8.68 -10.17 4.41
N GLY A 39 8.32 -11.31 5.02
CA GLY A 39 9.26 -12.30 5.54
C GLY A 39 9.29 -12.45 7.05
N GLY A 40 8.68 -11.51 7.80
CA GLY A 40 8.55 -11.56 9.26
C GLY A 40 9.85 -11.97 9.95
N TYR A 41 9.76 -12.98 10.81
CA TYR A 41 10.88 -13.58 11.53
C TYR A 41 11.42 -14.86 10.86
N SER A 42 11.09 -15.11 9.60
CA SER A 42 11.54 -16.32 8.91
C SER A 42 13.02 -16.24 8.55
N GLU A 43 13.78 -17.23 9.03
CA GLU A 43 15.20 -17.43 8.69
C GLU A 43 15.47 -17.41 7.17
N TYR A 44 14.55 -17.97 6.38
CA TYR A 44 14.65 -17.98 4.93
C TYR A 44 14.65 -16.55 4.34
N TYR A 45 13.74 -15.71 4.79
CA TYR A 45 13.65 -14.33 4.32
C TYR A 45 14.76 -13.44 4.86
N GLN A 46 15.26 -13.73 6.08
CA GLN A 46 16.44 -13.05 6.61
C GLN A 46 17.66 -13.29 5.72
N LYS A 47 17.91 -14.53 5.28
CA LYS A 47 19.00 -14.86 4.36
C LYS A 47 18.87 -14.14 3.01
N ILE A 48 17.67 -14.11 2.44
CA ILE A 48 17.41 -13.38 1.18
C ILE A 48 17.65 -11.87 1.36
N ASN A 49 17.20 -11.29 2.46
CA ASN A 49 17.40 -9.87 2.74
C ASN A 49 18.88 -9.56 2.96
N GLN A 50 19.61 -10.43 3.67
CA GLN A 50 21.04 -10.29 3.86
C GLN A 50 21.79 -10.30 2.52
N TYR A 51 21.49 -11.28 1.65
CA TYR A 51 22.06 -11.33 0.31
C TYR A 51 21.79 -10.04 -0.50
N ARG A 52 20.58 -9.48 -0.41
CA ARG A 52 20.25 -8.20 -1.05
C ARG A 52 21.10 -7.04 -0.50
N PHE A 53 21.38 -7.02 0.80
CA PHE A 53 22.25 -6.00 1.40
C PHE A 53 23.70 -6.15 0.93
N ASP A 54 24.21 -7.36 0.86
CA ASP A 54 25.60 -7.65 0.47
C ASP A 54 25.87 -7.29 -1.00
N VAL A 55 24.93 -7.64 -1.90
CA VAL A 55 24.99 -7.25 -3.31
C VAL A 55 24.96 -5.72 -3.46
N ASN A 56 24.08 -5.04 -2.72
CA ASN A 56 24.00 -3.59 -2.74
C ASN A 56 25.27 -2.92 -2.18
N ALA A 57 25.89 -3.50 -1.14
CA ALA A 57 27.15 -3.01 -0.60
C ALA A 57 28.28 -3.11 -1.62
N THR A 58 28.39 -4.26 -2.29
CA THR A 58 29.35 -4.48 -3.39
C THR A 58 29.14 -3.48 -4.52
N ALA A 59 27.89 -3.27 -4.97
CA ALA A 59 27.58 -2.30 -6.01
C ALA A 59 27.95 -0.87 -5.61
N LYS A 60 27.73 -0.48 -4.34
CA LYS A 60 28.15 0.82 -3.81
C LYS A 60 29.67 0.98 -3.82
N GLN A 61 30.43 -0.04 -3.42
CA GLN A 61 31.90 -0.01 -3.48
C GLN A 61 32.40 0.17 -4.91
N GLN A 62 31.72 -0.42 -5.89
CA GLN A 62 32.03 -0.26 -7.32
C GLN A 62 31.55 1.08 -7.92
N GLY A 63 30.92 1.96 -7.15
CA GLY A 63 30.33 3.21 -7.64
C GLY A 63 29.06 3.02 -8.48
N ARG A 64 28.51 1.81 -8.53
CA ARG A 64 27.27 1.45 -9.25
C ARG A 64 26.05 1.36 -8.33
N GLY A 65 26.19 1.85 -7.11
CA GLY A 65 25.10 1.88 -6.13
C GLY A 65 23.95 2.80 -6.59
N PRO A 66 22.73 2.59 -6.08
CA PRO A 66 21.61 3.45 -6.39
C PRO A 66 21.91 4.90 -5.97
N PRO A 67 21.60 5.90 -6.81
CA PRO A 67 21.86 7.30 -6.49
C PRO A 67 20.98 7.76 -5.33
N LYS A 68 21.40 8.82 -4.63
CA LYS A 68 20.55 9.48 -3.63
C LYS A 68 19.24 9.91 -4.28
N LYS A 69 18.11 9.77 -3.57
CA LYS A 69 16.81 10.24 -4.05
C LYS A 69 16.90 11.69 -4.52
N GLY A 70 16.45 11.96 -5.74
CA GLY A 70 16.55 13.28 -6.35
C GLY A 70 17.89 13.60 -7.01
N ALA A 71 18.92 12.76 -6.89
CA ALA A 71 20.23 12.89 -7.54
C ALA A 71 20.36 11.96 -8.78
N GLY A 72 19.24 11.58 -9.40
CA GLY A 72 19.24 10.76 -10.61
C GLY A 72 19.82 11.51 -11.82
N LYS A 73 19.98 10.82 -12.96
CA LYS A 73 20.59 11.39 -14.18
C LYS A 73 19.98 12.73 -14.64
N ARG A 74 18.70 12.98 -14.35
CA ARG A 74 17.99 14.22 -14.72
C ARG A 74 18.11 15.35 -13.68
N SER A 75 18.72 15.07 -12.53
CA SER A 75 18.94 16.06 -11.47
C SER A 75 20.04 17.06 -11.80
N SER A 76 20.96 16.69 -12.71
CA SER A 76 21.97 17.57 -13.28
C SER A 76 21.36 18.51 -14.32
N LYS A 77 20.30 19.25 -13.95
CA LYS A 77 20.00 20.51 -14.64
C LYS A 77 21.06 21.50 -14.16
N LYS A 78 22.05 21.74 -15.03
CA LYS A 78 23.08 22.77 -14.86
C LYS A 78 22.44 24.08 -14.37
N LYS A 79 23.02 24.68 -13.32
CA LYS A 79 23.05 26.14 -13.20
C LYS A 79 24.10 26.66 -14.18
#